data_AF-A0A9E6S7I3-F1
#
_entry.id   AF-A0A9E6S7I3-F1
#
_cell.length_a   1.000
_cell.length_b   1.000
_cell.length_c   1.000
_cell.angle_alpha   90.00
_cell.angle_beta   90.00
_cell.angle_gamma   90.00
#
_symmetry.space_group_name_H-M   'P 1'
#
loop_
_entity.id
_entity.type
_entity.pdbx_description
1 polymer ?
#
loop_
_entity_poly.entity_id
_entity_poly.type
_entity_poly.pdbx_seq_one_letter_code
_entity_poly.pdbx_strand_id
1 'polypeptide(L)'
;MISGPDRIIKQRDIIDRTALADKIESIVAEDGPQHCRPQILELLQGALADGRAEIKRRLGENPSQGYRASAEQAFLVDQIVRLIYDYVTVHAYPAANRSSITIGITPTI
;
A
#
# COMPACT_ATOMS: atom_id res chain seq x y z
N MET A 1 -24.49 -19.21 12.61
CA MET A 1 -24.20 -18.62 11.29
C MET A 1 -23.11 -17.59 11.50
N ILE A 2 -21.88 -17.91 11.11
CA ILE A 2 -20.70 -17.11 11.40
C ILE A 2 -20.63 -16.08 10.26
N SER A 3 -21.12 -14.86 10.49
CA SER A 3 -20.80 -13.74 9.60
C SER A 3 -19.29 -13.52 9.71
N GLY A 4 -18.53 -14.13 8.81
CA GLY A 4 -17.14 -13.75 8.58
C GLY A 4 -17.08 -12.26 8.23
N PRO A 5 -15.97 -11.56 8.56
CA PRO A 5 -15.86 -10.13 8.37
C PRO A 5 -16.30 -9.75 6.96
N ASP A 6 -17.23 -8.79 6.87
CA ASP A 6 -17.86 -8.31 5.63
C ASP A 6 -16.78 -8.17 4.56
N ARG A 7 -16.70 -9.17 3.67
CA ARG A 7 -15.56 -9.32 2.77
C ARG A 7 -15.72 -8.20 1.75
N ILE A 8 -14.95 -7.12 1.89
CA ILE A 8 -15.03 -5.97 0.99
C ILE A 8 -14.93 -6.51 -0.44
N ILE A 9 -16.00 -6.30 -1.20
CA ILE A 9 -16.12 -6.81 -2.56
C ILE A 9 -15.28 -5.90 -3.46
N LYS A 10 -14.41 -6.49 -4.29
CA LYS A 10 -13.51 -5.77 -5.20
C LYS A 10 -12.64 -4.72 -4.49
N GLN A 11 -11.87 -5.15 -3.49
CA GLN A 11 -10.88 -4.31 -2.77
C GLN A 11 -9.87 -3.63 -3.70
N ARG A 12 -9.51 -4.30 -4.80
CA ARG A 12 -8.57 -3.78 -5.81
C ARG A 12 -9.09 -2.57 -6.57
N ASP A 13 -10.41 -2.42 -6.69
CA ASP A 13 -11.01 -1.25 -7.32
C ASP A 13 -10.90 -0.01 -6.42
N ILE A 14 -10.80 -0.21 -5.09
CA ILE A 14 -10.65 0.88 -4.12
C ILE A 14 -9.18 1.30 -4.03
N ILE A 15 -8.28 0.32 -3.95
CA ILE A 15 -6.83 0.56 -3.93
C ILE A 15 -6.07 -0.68 -4.41
N ASP A 16 -5.26 -0.52 -5.46
CA ASP A 16 -4.30 -1.54 -5.88
C ASP A 16 -2.93 -1.27 -5.28
N ARG A 17 -2.68 -1.86 -4.11
CA ARG A 17 -1.41 -1.70 -3.39
C ARG A 17 -0.19 -2.17 -4.18
N THR A 18 -0.36 -3.20 -5.02
CA THR A 18 0.77 -3.79 -5.76
C THR A 18 1.16 -2.87 -6.88
N ALA A 19 0.19 -2.36 -7.64
CA ALA A 19 0.44 -1.35 -8.67
C ALA A 19 1.02 -0.05 -8.08
N LEU A 20 0.62 0.34 -6.87
CA LEU A 20 1.20 1.50 -6.19
C LEU A 20 2.65 1.24 -5.72
N ALA A 21 2.94 0.07 -5.17
CA ALA A 21 4.29 -0.31 -4.79
C ALA A 21 5.24 -0.35 -6.00
N ASP A 22 4.81 -0.95 -7.13
CA ASP A 22 5.60 -1.00 -8.36
C ASP A 22 5.90 0.40 -8.91
N LYS A 23 4.94 1.32 -8.83
CA LYS A 23 5.13 2.73 -9.21
C LYS A 23 6.11 3.44 -8.27
N ILE A 24 6.01 3.19 -6.96
CA ILE A 24 6.93 3.75 -5.98
C ILE A 24 8.36 3.25 -6.23
N GLU A 25 8.55 1.95 -6.48
CA GLU A 25 9.87 1.40 -6.82
C GLU A 25 10.43 2.00 -8.11
N SER A 26 9.58 2.20 -9.13
CA SER A 26 9.98 2.84 -10.39
C SER A 26 10.46 4.28 -10.16
N ILE A 27 9.72 5.08 -9.38
CA ILE A 27 10.11 6.45 -9.03
C ILE A 27 11.44 6.44 -8.26
N VAL A 28 11.61 5.53 -7.30
CA VAL A 28 12.87 5.41 -6.54
C VAL A 28 14.05 5.03 -7.42
N ALA A 29 13.84 4.16 -8.41
CA ALA A 29 14.87 3.76 -9.36
C ALA A 29 15.31 4.92 -10.29
N GLU A 30 14.39 5.84 -10.61
CA GLU A 30 14.65 6.97 -11.53
C GLU A 30 15.27 8.18 -10.83
N ASP A 31 14.70 8.65 -9.70
CA ASP A 31 15.07 9.93 -9.07
C ASP A 31 16.01 9.79 -7.85
N GLY A 32 16.22 8.57 -7.37
CA GLY A 32 17.07 8.27 -6.22
C GLY A 32 16.43 8.61 -4.86
N PRO A 33 16.77 7.88 -3.79
CA PRO A 33 16.01 7.85 -2.54
C PRO A 33 15.90 9.20 -1.80
N GLN A 34 16.78 10.16 -2.08
CA GLN A 34 16.75 11.49 -1.44
C GLN A 34 15.68 12.44 -2.02
N HIS A 35 15.29 12.33 -3.29
CA HIS A 35 14.34 13.27 -3.94
C HIS A 35 12.95 12.69 -4.20
N CYS A 36 12.76 11.38 -4.01
CA CYS A 36 11.49 10.69 -4.32
C CYS A 36 10.35 10.98 -3.33
N ARG A 37 10.66 11.48 -2.12
CA ARG A 37 9.67 11.69 -1.05
C ARG A 37 8.45 12.53 -1.48
N PRO A 38 8.61 13.72 -2.08
CA PRO A 38 7.47 14.52 -2.56
C PRO A 38 6.64 13.81 -3.64
N GLN A 39 7.28 13.18 -4.64
CA GLN A 39 6.57 12.47 -5.71
C GLN A 39 5.74 11.30 -5.18
N ILE A 40 6.27 10.56 -4.21
CA ILE A 40 5.57 9.44 -3.58
C ILE A 40 4.39 9.96 -2.74
N LEU A 41 4.55 11.08 -2.04
CA LEU A 41 3.45 11.71 -1.33
C LEU A 41 2.34 12.18 -2.28
N GLU A 42 2.69 12.73 -3.45
CA GLU A 42 1.70 13.09 -4.47
C GLU A 42 0.97 11.86 -5.03
N LEU A 43 1.71 10.78 -5.31
CA LEU A 43 1.13 9.53 -5.78
C LEU A 43 0.13 8.93 -4.77
N LEU A 44 0.50 8.91 -3.48
CA LEU A 44 -0.35 8.40 -2.41
C LEU A 44 -1.57 9.30 -2.16
N GLN A 45 -1.41 10.63 -2.29
CA GLN A 45 -2.54 11.55 -2.23
C GLN A 45 -3.52 11.33 -3.38
N GLY A 46 -3.02 11.10 -4.60
CA GLY A 46 -3.83 10.72 -5.76
C GLY A 46 -4.60 9.42 -5.50
N ALA A 47 -3.90 8.38 -5.04
CA ALA A 47 -4.53 7.10 -4.70
C ALA A 47 -5.62 7.22 -3.62
N LEU A 48 -5.41 8.07 -2.61
CA LEU A 48 -6.42 8.34 -1.58
C LEU A 48 -7.63 9.07 -2.15
N ALA A 49 -7.43 10.03 -3.06
CA ALA A 49 -8.51 10.74 -3.72
C ALA A 49 -9.35 9.81 -4.61
N ASP A 50 -8.69 8.97 -5.41
CA ASP A 50 -9.32 8.00 -6.31
C ASP A 50 -10.12 6.96 -5.51
N GLY A 51 -9.53 6.39 -4.45
CA GLY A 51 -10.22 5.43 -3.58
C GLY A 51 -11.44 6.06 -2.90
N ARG A 52 -11.36 7.33 -2.47
CA ARG A 52 -12.52 8.05 -1.92
C ARG A 52 -13.61 8.30 -2.96
N ALA A 53 -13.23 8.62 -4.19
CA ALA A 53 -14.18 8.83 -5.28
C ALA A 53 -14.95 7.54 -5.61
N GLU A 54 -14.26 6.40 -5.64
CA GLU A 54 -14.87 5.09 -5.87
C GLU A 54 -15.84 4.71 -4.73
N ILE A 55 -15.46 4.92 -3.48
CA ILE A 55 -16.34 4.66 -2.33
C ILE A 55 -17.58 5.57 -2.38
N LYS A 56 -17.41 6.84 -2.76
CA LYS A 56 -18.53 7.77 -2.96
C LYS A 56 -19.45 7.31 -4.10
N ARG A 57 -18.90 6.81 -5.20
CA ARG A 57 -19.66 6.25 -6.33
C ARG A 57 -20.50 5.04 -5.88
N ARG A 58 -19.89 4.10 -5.16
CA ARG A 58 -20.56 2.90 -4.60
C ARG A 58 -21.68 3.27 -3.63
N LEU A 59 -21.45 4.26 -2.78
CA LEU A 59 -22.46 4.74 -1.84
C LEU A 59 -23.63 5.43 -2.58
N GLY A 60 -23.36 6.16 -3.66
CA GLY A 60 -24.38 6.75 -4.51
C GLY A 60 -25.25 5.71 -5.23
N GLU A 61 -24.65 4.61 -5.67
CA GLU A 61 -25.36 3.48 -6.29
C GLU A 61 -26.17 2.68 -5.27
N ASN A 62 -25.74 2.63 -4.00
CA ASN A 62 -26.37 1.85 -2.95
C ASN A 62 -26.40 2.60 -1.60
N PRO A 63 -27.33 3.58 -1.43
CA PRO A 63 -27.37 4.43 -0.23
C PRO A 63 -27.71 3.67 1.06
N SER A 64 -28.34 2.49 0.97
CA SER A 64 -28.62 1.61 2.11
C SER A 64 -27.38 0.91 2.68
N GLN A 65 -26.21 1.03 2.04
CA GLN A 65 -24.98 0.34 2.40
C GLN A 65 -23.94 1.24 3.08
N GLY A 66 -24.39 2.24 3.85
CA GLY A 66 -23.51 3.19 4.56
C GLY A 66 -22.46 2.53 5.47
N TYR A 67 -22.81 1.42 6.14
CA TYR A 67 -21.87 0.64 6.94
C TYR A 67 -20.68 0.12 6.13
N ARG A 68 -20.93 -0.29 4.88
CA ARG A 68 -19.89 -0.80 3.97
C ARG A 68 -18.99 0.33 3.50
N ALA A 69 -19.55 1.49 3.17
CA ALA A 69 -18.76 2.67 2.83
C ALA A 69 -17.80 3.07 3.97
N SER A 70 -18.24 2.99 5.23
CA SER A 70 -17.35 3.21 6.39
C SER A 70 -16.24 2.17 6.48
N ALA A 71 -16.53 0.88 6.27
CA ALA A 71 -15.51 -0.18 6.25
C ALA A 71 -14.52 -0.01 5.09
N GLU A 72 -14.99 0.37 3.90
CA GLU A 72 -14.16 0.67 2.73
C GLU A 72 -13.24 1.88 2.97
N GLN A 73 -13.73 2.94 3.62
CA GLN A 73 -12.92 4.10 4.00
C GLN A 73 -11.82 3.71 5.00
N ALA A 74 -12.16 2.92 6.03
CA ALA A 74 -11.19 2.44 7.00
C ALA A 74 -10.11 1.58 6.34
N PHE A 75 -10.51 0.70 5.41
CA PHE A 75 -9.59 -0.12 4.63
C PHE A 75 -8.65 0.72 3.77
N LEU A 76 -9.16 1.73 3.06
CA LEU A 76 -8.36 2.63 2.23
C LEU A 76 -7.27 3.33 3.07
N VAL A 77 -7.63 3.89 4.22
CA VAL A 77 -6.67 4.56 5.11
C VAL A 77 -5.61 3.58 5.62
N ASP A 78 -6.01 2.38 6.03
CA ASP A 78 -5.09 1.34 6.51
C ASP A 78 -4.07 0.92 5.44
N GLN A 79 -4.48 0.80 4.17
CA GLN A 79 -3.56 0.50 3.07
C GLN A 79 -2.58 1.65 2.80
N ILE A 80 -3.02 2.91 2.82
CA ILE A 80 -2.14 4.07 2.62
C ILE A 80 -1.09 4.16 3.73
N VAL A 81 -1.49 3.99 5.00
CA VAL A 81 -0.56 3.99 6.13
C VAL A 81 0.47 2.87 6.00
N ARG A 82 0.05 1.67 5.57
CA ARG A 82 0.96 0.54 5.35
C ARG A 82 1.94 0.78 4.19
N LEU A 83 1.50 1.37 3.09
CA LEU A 83 2.39 1.77 1.99
C LEU A 83 3.44 2.81 2.43
N ILE A 84 3.04 3.79 3.24
CA ILE A 84 3.98 4.78 3.80
C ILE A 84 4.98 4.09 4.72
N TYR A 85 4.52 3.19 5.58
CA TYR A 85 5.38 2.44 6.50
C TYR A 85 6.38 1.56 5.74
N ASP A 86 5.94 0.86 4.71
CA ASP A 86 6.80 0.02 3.87
C ASP A 86 7.85 0.89 3.16
N TYR A 87 7.46 2.04 2.61
CA TYR A 87 8.40 3.00 2.01
C TYR A 87 9.45 3.50 3.01
N VAL A 88 9.04 3.94 4.21
CA VAL A 88 9.97 4.44 5.23
C VAL A 88 10.89 3.32 5.72
N THR A 89 10.38 2.12 5.92
CA THR A 89 11.16 0.96 6.37
C THR A 89 12.19 0.53 5.32
N VAL A 90 11.85 0.56 4.03
CA VAL A 90 12.76 0.15 2.95
C VAL A 90 13.79 1.25 2.63
N HIS A 91 13.39 2.52 2.65
CA HIS A 91 14.23 3.62 2.12
C HIS A 91 14.82 4.56 3.18
N ALA A 92 14.17 4.78 4.33
CA ALA A 92 14.69 5.67 5.38
C ALA A 92 15.62 4.94 6.36
N TYR A 93 15.41 3.65 6.58
CA TYR A 93 16.28 2.79 7.38
C TYR A 93 16.41 1.41 6.71
N PRO A 94 17.19 1.28 5.62
CA PRO A 94 17.53 -0.04 5.12
C PRO A 94 18.15 -0.81 6.28
N ALA A 95 17.46 -1.84 6.75
CA ALA A 95 17.84 -2.60 7.92
C ALA A 95 19.36 -2.89 7.86
N ALA A 96 20.09 -2.46 8.90
CA ALA A 96 21.53 -2.63 9.03
C ALA A 96 21.99 -4.12 9.08
N ASN A 97 21.13 -5.06 8.73
CA ASN A 97 21.46 -6.47 8.68
C ASN A 97 20.57 -7.25 7.70
N ARG A 98 20.89 -7.22 6.40
CA ARG A 98 20.83 -8.45 5.60
C ARG A 98 22.17 -9.18 5.77
N SER A 99 22.46 -9.75 6.94
CA SER A 99 23.21 -11.00 6.93
C SER A 99 22.27 -11.99 6.23
N SER A 100 22.35 -12.22 4.92
CA SER A 100 23.45 -12.99 4.35
C SER A 100 24.03 -13.90 5.42
N ILE A 101 23.22 -14.90 5.82
CA ILE A 101 23.79 -16.17 6.21
C ILE A 101 24.34 -16.80 4.92
N THR A 102 25.39 -16.19 4.37
CA THR A 102 26.33 -16.91 3.53
C THR A 102 27.01 -17.85 4.51
N ILE A 103 26.46 -19.06 4.62
CA ILE A 103 27.17 -20.17 5.23
C ILE A 103 28.31 -20.46 4.26
N GLY A 104 29.43 -19.78 4.49
CA GLY A 104 30.73 -20.12 3.93
C GLY A 104 31.17 -21.46 4.50
N ILE A 105 30.54 -22.54 4.03
CA ILE A 105 31.17 -23.85 4.05
C ILE A 105 32.15 -23.88 2.89
N THR A 106 33.38 -23.44 3.17
CA THR A 106 34.54 -23.87 2.40
C THR A 106 34.78 -25.32 2.77
N PRO A 107 34.56 -26.33 1.91
CA PRO A 107 35.14 -27.63 2.14
C PRO A 107 36.63 -27.51 1.83
N THR A 108 37.42 -27.29 2.88
CA THR A 108 38.82 -27.72 2.87
C THR A 108 38.81 -29.22 3.09
N ILE A 109 39.00 -30.01 2.03
CA ILE A 109 39.92 -31.16 1.95
C ILE A 109 40.32 -31.31 0.47
#